data_AF-A0A2A2UTM9-F1
#
_entry.id   AF-A0A2A2UTM9-F1
#
_cell.length_a   1.000
_cell.length_b   1.000
_cell.length_c   1.000
_cell.angle_alpha   90.00
_cell.angle_beta   90.00
_cell.angle_gamma   90.00
#
_symmetry.space_group_name_H-M   'P 1'
#
loop_
_entity.id
_entity.type
_entity.pdbx_description
1 polymer ?
#
loop_
_entity_poly.entity_id
_entity_poly.type
_entity_poly.pdbx_seq_one_letter_code
_entity_poly.pdbx_strand_id
1 'polypeptide(L)'
;MPGAFAHIAAVNLATENNALMAMDIPTKAKLILSTKQKYVELGCVSPDYPYLAIGQSEQNKWADFMHYERTGEVIKAAVAYCQTLEGETQEKCFAWLCGYMSHVAADITIHPVVELKVGPYEQNRTAHRDCEMHQDSFIWERLNLGEIGHADRVKLNIGSCENSDGTFDSDIQGIWMHTLALVHSDYASEVAPDFEAWHKGFRLVVDTVEESYRLFPLARHVAAGSGLFYPRPEEVNPDYIMNLTTPHTPMHYNEIFDKAVANIKLYIAIIAHAVFENKECGEIKNWNLDTGKDELGHLTAWER
;
A
#
# COMPACT_ATOMS: atom_id res chain seq x y z
N MET A 1 7.77 -4.98 -5.71
CA MET A 1 7.04 -3.76 -5.36
C MET A 1 7.50 -2.56 -6.19
N PRO A 2 7.21 -2.52 -7.50
CA PRO A 2 6.88 -1.24 -8.14
C PRO A 2 5.60 -0.65 -7.51
N GLY A 3 5.40 0.66 -7.54
CA GLY A 3 4.16 1.29 -7.05
C GLY A 3 4.21 1.88 -5.63
N ALA A 4 5.26 1.60 -4.85
CA ALA A 4 5.34 2.01 -3.44
C ALA A 4 5.19 3.54 -3.25
N PHE A 5 5.64 4.35 -4.20
CA PHE A 5 5.54 5.80 -4.08
C PHE A 5 4.13 6.31 -4.35
N ALA A 6 3.40 5.75 -5.30
CA ALA A 6 1.99 6.05 -5.49
C ALA A 6 1.18 5.71 -4.24
N HIS A 7 1.42 4.56 -3.61
CA HIS A 7 0.75 4.20 -2.35
C HIS A 7 1.03 5.20 -1.22
N ILE A 8 2.31 5.50 -0.98
CA ILE A 8 2.73 6.44 0.06
C ILE A 8 2.20 7.85 -0.24
N ALA A 9 2.18 8.27 -1.50
CA ALA A 9 1.61 9.54 -1.93
C ALA A 9 0.09 9.59 -1.66
N ALA A 10 -0.62 8.55 -2.08
CA ALA A 10 -2.07 8.50 -2.00
C ALA A 10 -2.54 8.49 -0.55
N VAL A 11 -1.89 7.70 0.32
CA VAL A 11 -2.27 7.66 1.74
C VAL A 11 -1.96 8.97 2.46
N ASN A 12 -0.83 9.62 2.16
CA ASN A 12 -0.48 10.91 2.74
C ASN A 12 -1.47 12.01 2.32
N LEU A 13 -1.86 12.08 1.05
CA LEU A 13 -2.89 13.01 0.57
C LEU A 13 -4.29 12.66 1.12
N ALA A 14 -4.55 11.38 1.40
CA ALA A 14 -5.79 10.96 2.04
C ALA A 14 -5.86 11.36 3.52
N THR A 15 -4.70 11.43 4.19
CA THR A 15 -4.59 11.59 5.65
C THR A 15 -3.90 12.88 6.10
N GLU A 16 -3.66 13.83 5.20
CA GLU A 16 -3.24 15.18 5.57
C GLU A 16 -4.30 15.89 6.43
N ASN A 17 -3.88 16.84 7.26
CA ASN A 17 -4.76 17.47 8.25
C ASN A 17 -6.05 18.07 7.64
N ASN A 18 -5.95 18.74 6.48
CA ASN A 18 -7.12 19.31 5.80
C ASN A 18 -8.07 18.22 5.30
N ALA A 19 -7.53 17.13 4.74
CA ALA A 19 -8.32 15.99 4.32
C ALA A 19 -9.04 15.34 5.51
N LEU A 20 -8.33 15.05 6.60
CA LEU A 20 -8.91 14.47 7.82
C LEU A 20 -9.99 15.37 8.43
N MET A 21 -9.79 16.69 8.42
CA MET A 21 -10.80 17.64 8.89
C MET A 21 -12.11 17.54 8.11
N ALA A 22 -12.02 17.38 6.79
CA ALA A 22 -13.18 17.28 5.89
C ALA A 22 -13.89 15.90 5.92
N MET A 23 -13.24 14.85 6.41
CA MET A 23 -13.83 13.51 6.48
C MET A 23 -14.90 13.41 7.58
N ASP A 24 -16.00 12.71 7.28
CA ASP A 24 -16.99 12.29 8.29
C ASP A 24 -16.49 11.02 8.98
N ILE A 25 -15.64 11.18 9.99
CA ILE A 25 -15.09 10.10 10.81
C ILE A 25 -14.98 10.54 12.29
N PRO A 26 -14.95 9.59 13.24
CA PRO A 26 -14.80 9.90 14.66
C PRO A 26 -13.59 10.81 14.95
N THR A 27 -13.74 11.78 15.85
CA THR A 27 -12.64 12.71 16.21
C THR A 27 -11.39 11.98 16.71
N LYS A 28 -11.57 10.86 17.44
CA LYS A 28 -10.46 9.99 17.87
C LYS A 28 -9.68 9.44 16.68
N ALA A 29 -10.36 8.98 15.62
CA ALA A 29 -9.72 8.50 14.40
C ALA A 29 -8.91 9.62 13.71
N LYS A 30 -9.46 10.84 13.60
CA LYS A 30 -8.73 12.00 13.04
C LYS A 30 -7.42 12.27 13.79
N LEU A 31 -7.48 12.26 15.12
CA LEU A 31 -6.32 12.49 15.96
C LEU A 31 -5.26 11.39 15.80
N ILE A 32 -5.68 10.13 15.74
CA ILE A 32 -4.76 9.01 15.55
C ILE A 32 -4.07 9.12 14.19
N LEU A 33 -4.82 9.32 13.11
CA LEU A 33 -4.26 9.39 11.76
C LEU A 33 -3.31 10.59 11.57
N SER A 34 -3.55 11.71 12.27
CA SER A 34 -2.65 12.87 12.21
C SER A 34 -1.39 12.74 13.09
N THR A 35 -1.40 11.86 14.10
CA THR A 35 -0.29 11.74 15.07
C THR A 35 0.52 10.44 14.94
N LYS A 36 -0.05 9.40 14.31
CA LYS A 36 0.57 8.08 14.12
C LYS A 36 0.93 7.82 12.65
N GLN A 37 1.28 8.86 11.89
CA GLN A 37 1.55 8.80 10.44
C GLN A 37 2.55 7.72 10.02
N LYS A 38 3.62 7.49 10.80
CA LYS A 38 4.60 6.43 10.48
C LYS A 38 3.97 5.04 10.39
N TYR A 39 2.94 4.76 11.19
CA TYR A 39 2.21 3.49 11.16
C TYR A 39 1.22 3.44 10.00
N VAL A 40 0.65 4.58 9.60
CA VAL A 40 -0.16 4.70 8.38
C VAL A 40 0.69 4.38 7.14
N GLU A 41 1.88 4.98 7.04
CA GLU A 41 2.82 4.71 5.93
C GLU A 41 3.31 3.25 5.96
N LEU A 42 3.65 2.71 7.14
CA LEU A 42 4.02 1.29 7.29
C LEU A 42 2.89 0.38 6.79
N GLY A 43 1.65 0.63 7.19
CA GLY A 43 0.50 -0.15 6.74
C GLY A 43 0.34 -0.15 5.23
N CYS A 44 0.58 0.99 4.56
CA CYS A 44 0.37 1.09 3.12
C CYS A 44 1.39 0.31 2.26
N VAL A 45 2.52 -0.09 2.84
CA VAL A 45 3.52 -0.93 2.16
C VAL A 45 3.55 -2.35 2.72
N SER A 46 2.78 -2.64 3.77
CA SER A 46 2.79 -3.94 4.46
C SER A 46 2.36 -5.12 3.58
N PRO A 47 1.37 -5.03 2.68
CA PRO A 47 1.01 -6.17 1.83
C PRO A 47 2.16 -6.73 0.99
N ASP A 48 3.11 -5.88 0.60
CA ASP A 48 4.26 -6.24 -0.23
C ASP A 48 5.52 -6.65 0.54
N TYR A 49 5.58 -6.39 1.85
CA TYR A 49 6.72 -6.72 2.71
C TYR A 49 7.22 -8.17 2.56
N PRO A 50 6.35 -9.20 2.46
CA PRO A 50 6.82 -10.57 2.34
C PRO A 50 7.67 -10.84 1.09
N TYR A 51 7.44 -10.12 -0.01
CA TYR A 51 8.30 -10.22 -1.21
C TYR A 51 9.75 -9.75 -0.98
N LEU A 52 10.01 -9.07 0.13
CA LEU A 52 11.31 -8.54 0.50
C LEU A 52 12.09 -9.49 1.43
N ALA A 53 11.52 -10.66 1.77
CA ALA A 53 12.19 -11.67 2.58
C ALA A 53 13.30 -12.39 1.78
N ILE A 54 14.50 -11.81 1.77
CA ILE A 54 15.62 -12.28 0.95
C ILE A 54 16.00 -13.71 1.32
N GLY A 55 15.94 -14.60 0.34
CA GLY A 55 16.30 -16.02 0.50
C GLY A 55 15.21 -16.88 1.15
N GLN A 56 14.01 -16.34 1.41
CA GLN A 56 12.88 -17.05 2.02
C GLN A 56 11.66 -17.02 1.08
N SER A 57 11.74 -17.73 -0.06
CA SER A 57 10.70 -17.67 -1.11
C SER A 57 9.31 -18.13 -0.65
N GLU A 58 9.24 -18.95 0.40
CA GLU A 58 8.00 -19.36 1.05
C GLU A 58 7.23 -18.16 1.61
N GLN A 59 7.92 -17.11 2.07
CA GLN A 59 7.27 -15.92 2.61
C GLN A 59 6.48 -15.16 1.54
N ASN A 60 6.83 -15.28 0.25
CA ASN A 60 6.11 -14.61 -0.85
C ASN A 60 4.62 -14.98 -0.89
N LYS A 61 4.27 -16.21 -0.46
CA LYS A 61 2.87 -16.64 -0.43
C LYS A 61 2.02 -15.83 0.54
N TRP A 62 2.62 -15.23 1.58
CA TRP A 62 1.92 -14.29 2.45
C TRP A 62 1.51 -13.01 1.71
N ALA A 63 2.36 -12.52 0.80
CA ALA A 63 1.98 -11.40 -0.05
C ALA A 63 0.87 -11.83 -1.02
N ASP A 64 0.99 -12.99 -1.67
CA ASP A 64 -0.06 -13.51 -2.57
C ASP A 64 -1.43 -13.60 -1.87
N PHE A 65 -1.47 -14.07 -0.61
CA PHE A 65 -2.71 -14.06 0.17
C PHE A 65 -3.27 -12.66 0.39
N MET A 66 -2.41 -11.70 0.76
CA MET A 66 -2.83 -10.31 0.97
C MET A 66 -3.26 -9.60 -0.33
N HIS A 67 -2.86 -10.10 -1.50
CA HIS A 67 -3.23 -9.53 -2.81
C HIS A 67 -4.38 -10.27 -3.50
N TYR A 68 -4.61 -11.55 -3.23
CA TYR A 68 -5.49 -12.37 -4.07
C TYR A 68 -6.57 -13.16 -3.32
N GLU A 69 -6.32 -13.53 -2.07
CA GLU A 69 -7.15 -14.50 -1.37
C GLU A 69 -7.72 -13.92 -0.09
N ARG A 70 -9.05 -13.79 -0.01
CA ARG A 70 -9.75 -13.41 1.22
C ARG A 70 -9.25 -12.07 1.81
N THR A 71 -8.84 -11.16 0.93
CA THR A 71 -8.26 -9.84 1.29
C THR A 71 -9.18 -9.02 2.19
N GLY A 72 -10.49 -9.04 1.93
CA GLY A 72 -11.49 -8.38 2.76
C GLY A 72 -11.66 -9.02 4.14
N GLU A 73 -11.47 -10.33 4.25
CA GLU A 73 -11.53 -11.04 5.53
C GLU A 73 -10.34 -10.71 6.43
N VAL A 74 -9.15 -10.52 5.87
CA VAL A 74 -7.97 -10.03 6.60
C VAL A 74 -8.27 -8.66 7.22
N ILE A 75 -8.86 -7.74 6.45
CA ILE A 75 -9.21 -6.39 6.92
C ILE A 75 -10.31 -6.45 7.99
N LYS A 76 -11.34 -7.28 7.82
CA LYS A 76 -12.40 -7.47 8.82
C LYS A 76 -11.88 -8.08 10.12
N ALA A 77 -10.96 -9.05 10.02
CA ALA A 77 -10.26 -9.59 11.19
C ALA A 77 -9.44 -8.51 11.91
N ALA A 78 -8.79 -7.61 11.16
CA ALA A 78 -8.02 -6.51 11.72
C ALA A 78 -8.91 -5.48 12.44
N VAL A 79 -10.09 -5.17 11.86
CA VAL A 79 -11.12 -4.34 12.52
C VAL A 79 -11.53 -4.96 13.86
N ALA A 80 -11.88 -6.25 13.85
CA ALA A 80 -12.29 -6.97 15.06
C ALA A 80 -11.17 -6.98 16.11
N TYR A 81 -9.92 -7.21 15.70
CA TYR A 81 -8.76 -7.15 16.60
C TYR A 81 -8.61 -5.75 17.22
N CYS A 82 -8.66 -4.68 16.42
CA CYS A 82 -8.61 -3.29 16.89
C CYS A 82 -9.70 -2.95 17.91
N GLN A 83 -10.91 -3.50 17.77
CA GLN A 83 -12.00 -3.31 18.73
C GLN A 83 -11.72 -3.91 20.11
N THR A 84 -10.80 -4.89 20.21
CA THR A 84 -10.40 -5.50 21.49
C THR A 84 -9.26 -4.75 22.21
N LEU A 85 -8.64 -3.80 21.52
CA LEU A 85 -7.49 -3.05 22.03
C LEU A 85 -7.93 -1.72 22.64
N GLU A 86 -7.09 -1.17 23.52
CA GLU A 86 -7.25 0.18 24.08
C GLU A 86 -5.91 0.92 24.08
N GLY A 87 -5.97 2.23 24.37
CA GLY A 87 -4.77 3.07 24.52
C GLY A 87 -3.88 3.08 23.29
N GLU A 88 -2.57 3.25 23.51
CA GLU A 88 -1.58 3.42 22.45
C GLU A 88 -1.52 2.23 21.47
N THR A 89 -1.68 0.99 21.96
CA THR A 89 -1.70 -0.21 21.11
C THR A 89 -2.86 -0.14 20.11
N GLN A 90 -4.07 0.25 20.54
CA GLN A 90 -5.19 0.45 19.60
C GLN A 90 -4.89 1.54 18.58
N GLU A 91 -4.26 2.64 19.00
CA GLU A 91 -3.95 3.76 18.11
C GLU A 91 -2.96 3.36 17.01
N LYS A 92 -1.89 2.63 17.36
CA LYS A 92 -0.92 2.11 16.39
C LYS A 92 -1.56 1.13 15.42
N CYS A 93 -2.28 0.14 15.93
CA CYS A 93 -2.95 -0.89 15.14
C CYS A 93 -4.01 -0.29 14.20
N PHE A 94 -4.79 0.68 14.69
CA PHE A 94 -5.76 1.40 13.86
C PHE A 94 -5.09 2.20 12.75
N ALA A 95 -4.01 2.94 13.05
CA ALA A 95 -3.26 3.68 12.05
C ALA A 95 -2.67 2.76 10.98
N TRP A 96 -2.07 1.64 11.40
CA TRP A 96 -1.57 0.60 10.49
C TRP A 96 -2.68 0.00 9.62
N LEU A 97 -3.83 -0.32 10.20
CA LEU A 97 -4.97 -0.86 9.46
C LEU A 97 -5.49 0.13 8.40
N CYS A 98 -5.57 1.43 8.71
CA CYS A 98 -5.92 2.45 7.72
C CYS A 98 -4.87 2.55 6.60
N GLY A 99 -3.59 2.40 6.94
CA GLY A 99 -2.50 2.24 5.96
C GLY A 99 -2.70 1.01 5.07
N TYR A 100 -2.93 -0.16 5.67
CA TYR A 100 -3.16 -1.41 4.94
C TYR A 100 -4.35 -1.31 3.99
N MET A 101 -5.47 -0.74 4.45
CA MET A 101 -6.63 -0.50 3.60
C MET A 101 -6.34 0.51 2.49
N SER A 102 -5.46 1.49 2.72
CA SER A 102 -5.09 2.44 1.67
C SER A 102 -4.33 1.79 0.51
N HIS A 103 -3.52 0.77 0.80
CA HIS A 103 -2.86 -0.05 -0.22
C HIS A 103 -3.91 -0.74 -1.09
N VAL A 104 -4.78 -1.51 -0.43
CA VAL A 104 -5.87 -2.25 -1.07
C VAL A 104 -6.75 -1.31 -1.91
N ALA A 105 -7.16 -0.17 -1.36
CA ALA A 105 -8.01 0.80 -2.06
C ALA A 105 -7.32 1.43 -3.28
N ALA A 106 -6.02 1.66 -3.22
CA ALA A 106 -5.24 2.15 -4.35
C ALA A 106 -5.18 1.10 -5.47
N ASP A 107 -4.86 -0.15 -5.14
CA ASP A 107 -4.75 -1.25 -6.10
C ASP A 107 -6.06 -1.51 -6.83
N ILE A 108 -7.16 -1.66 -6.09
CA ILE A 108 -8.47 -1.91 -6.71
C ILE A 108 -8.95 -0.73 -7.57
N THR A 109 -8.34 0.44 -7.43
CA THR A 109 -8.60 1.60 -8.27
C THR A 109 -7.67 1.65 -9.48
N ILE A 110 -6.37 1.46 -9.29
CA ILE A 110 -5.33 1.71 -10.30
C ILE A 110 -5.09 0.49 -11.18
N HIS A 111 -4.97 -0.71 -10.61
CA HIS A 111 -4.62 -1.91 -11.37
C HIS A 111 -5.61 -2.30 -12.48
N PRO A 112 -6.94 -2.08 -12.37
CA PRO A 112 -7.83 -2.24 -13.52
C PRO A 112 -7.40 -1.40 -14.74
N VAL A 113 -6.85 -0.20 -14.51
CA VAL A 113 -6.36 0.69 -15.59
C VAL A 113 -5.02 0.19 -16.12
N VAL A 114 -4.13 -0.29 -15.26
CA VAL A 114 -2.84 -0.87 -15.68
C VAL A 114 -3.08 -2.14 -16.49
N GLU A 115 -3.96 -3.03 -16.04
CA GLU A 115 -4.36 -4.24 -16.78
C GLU A 115 -4.95 -3.90 -18.15
N LEU A 116 -5.81 -2.87 -18.25
CA LEU A 116 -6.33 -2.38 -19.53
C LEU A 116 -5.23 -1.82 -20.45
N LYS A 117 -4.15 -1.27 -19.88
CA LYS A 117 -3.03 -0.69 -20.62
C LYS A 117 -2.04 -1.74 -21.13
N VAL A 118 -1.66 -2.70 -20.30
CA VAL A 118 -0.56 -3.65 -20.59
C VAL A 118 -1.01 -5.11 -20.71
N GLY A 119 -2.26 -5.42 -20.41
CA GLY A 119 -2.80 -6.77 -20.36
C GLY A 119 -2.65 -7.43 -18.98
N PRO A 120 -3.11 -8.69 -18.83
CA PRO A 120 -3.13 -9.36 -17.53
C PRO A 120 -1.72 -9.59 -16.96
N TYR A 121 -1.58 -9.42 -15.65
CA TYR A 121 -0.30 -9.41 -14.94
C TYR A 121 0.57 -10.64 -15.26
N GLU A 122 0.00 -11.84 -15.17
CA GLU A 122 0.73 -13.11 -15.34
C GLU A 122 1.48 -13.21 -16.67
N GLN A 123 0.94 -12.65 -17.75
CA GLN A 123 1.59 -12.65 -19.06
C GLN A 123 2.43 -11.38 -19.34
N ASN A 124 2.27 -10.33 -18.53
CA ASN A 124 2.79 -8.99 -18.82
C ASN A 124 3.59 -8.37 -17.65
N ARG A 125 4.08 -9.17 -16.69
CA ARG A 125 4.76 -8.72 -15.46
C ARG A 125 5.80 -7.60 -15.67
N THR A 126 6.62 -7.68 -16.72
CA THR A 126 7.62 -6.63 -17.01
C THR A 126 6.98 -5.33 -17.49
N ALA A 127 5.98 -5.40 -18.38
CA ALA A 127 5.27 -4.23 -18.87
C ALA A 127 4.40 -3.58 -17.78
N HIS A 128 3.82 -4.40 -16.90
CA HIS A 128 3.10 -3.95 -15.71
C HIS A 128 4.01 -3.11 -14.81
N ARG A 129 5.14 -3.70 -14.42
CA ARG A 129 6.17 -3.04 -13.62
C ARG A 129 6.68 -1.75 -14.25
N ASP A 130 6.91 -1.76 -15.56
CA ASP A 130 7.34 -0.57 -16.30
C ASP A 130 6.28 0.53 -16.20
N CYS A 131 5.00 0.21 -16.47
CA CYS A 131 3.89 1.16 -16.35
C CYS A 131 3.78 1.77 -14.95
N GLU A 132 3.81 0.94 -13.90
CA GLU A 132 3.75 1.37 -12.49
C GLU A 132 4.92 2.28 -12.11
N MET A 133 6.15 1.95 -12.54
CA MET A 133 7.32 2.79 -12.25
C MET A 133 7.24 4.17 -12.91
N HIS A 134 6.72 4.25 -14.14
CA HIS A 134 6.47 5.53 -14.79
C HIS A 134 5.40 6.35 -14.09
N GLN A 135 4.33 5.70 -13.62
CA GLN A 135 3.25 6.33 -12.85
C GLN A 135 3.73 6.82 -11.48
N ASP A 136 4.55 6.04 -10.78
CA ASP A 136 5.22 6.43 -9.53
C ASP A 136 6.12 7.66 -9.72
N SER A 137 7.01 7.61 -10.71
CA SER A 137 7.89 8.74 -11.01
C SER A 137 7.12 10.01 -11.36
N PHE A 138 6.00 9.88 -12.05
CA PHE A 138 5.13 11.01 -12.41
C PHE A 138 4.43 11.61 -11.19
N ILE A 139 3.81 10.78 -10.34
CA ILE A 139 3.03 11.27 -9.21
C ILE A 139 3.91 11.83 -8.09
N TRP A 140 5.19 11.44 -8.07
CA TRP A 140 6.14 11.87 -7.05
C TRP A 140 6.18 13.39 -6.87
N GLU A 141 6.12 14.18 -7.96
CA GLU A 141 6.14 15.64 -7.86
C GLU A 141 4.96 16.20 -7.05
N ARG A 142 3.81 15.50 -7.02
CA ARG A 142 2.63 15.93 -6.24
C ARG A 142 2.83 15.82 -4.74
N LEU A 143 3.75 14.99 -4.26
CA LEU A 143 4.05 14.89 -2.83
C LEU A 143 4.67 16.20 -2.28
N ASN A 144 5.29 17.02 -3.14
CA ASN A 144 5.81 18.35 -2.82
C ASN A 144 6.69 18.40 -1.54
N LEU A 145 7.54 17.39 -1.35
CA LEU A 145 8.29 17.17 -0.09
C LEU A 145 9.63 17.93 0.04
N GLY A 146 9.97 18.80 -0.91
CA GLY A 146 11.24 19.57 -0.88
C GLY A 146 12.50 18.73 -1.15
N GLU A 147 13.67 19.23 -0.71
CA GLU A 147 15.02 18.70 -1.04
C GLU A 147 15.44 17.43 -0.25
N ILE A 148 14.66 16.96 0.72
CA ILE A 148 14.98 15.76 1.50
C ILE A 148 14.67 14.52 0.65
N GLY A 149 15.69 13.68 0.43
CA GLY A 149 15.62 12.52 -0.46
C GLY A 149 14.59 11.46 -0.04
N HIS A 150 14.04 10.78 -1.05
CA HIS A 150 13.00 9.73 -0.93
C HIS A 150 13.29 8.68 0.15
N ALA A 151 14.52 8.15 0.16
CA ALA A 151 14.90 7.06 1.04
C ALA A 151 15.08 7.51 2.49
N ASP A 152 15.58 8.75 2.71
CA ASP A 152 15.77 9.28 4.06
C ASP A 152 14.44 9.42 4.80
N ARG A 153 13.39 9.94 4.14
CA ARG A 153 12.05 10.03 4.75
C ARG A 153 11.45 8.66 5.01
N VAL A 154 11.51 7.76 4.03
CA VAL A 154 10.96 6.39 4.16
C VAL A 154 11.69 5.63 5.28
N LYS A 155 13.00 5.77 5.38
CA LYS A 155 13.84 5.19 6.44
C LYS A 155 13.52 5.78 7.81
N LEU A 156 13.38 7.10 7.90
CA LEU A 156 13.09 7.80 9.15
C LEU A 156 11.65 7.56 9.65
N ASN A 157 10.69 7.33 8.76
CA ASN A 157 9.30 7.04 9.11
C ASN A 157 9.05 5.54 9.25
N ILE A 158 9.00 4.82 8.13
CA ILE A 158 8.63 3.39 8.11
C ILE A 158 9.72 2.57 8.80
N GLY A 159 10.99 2.86 8.50
CA GLY A 159 12.13 2.18 9.14
C GLY A 159 12.21 2.38 10.66
N SER A 160 11.57 3.41 11.23
CA SER A 160 11.54 3.66 12.68
C SER A 160 10.34 3.02 13.41
N CYS A 161 9.58 2.16 12.72
CA CYS A 161 8.53 1.35 13.35
C CYS A 161 9.13 0.12 14.05
N GLU A 162 9.96 0.39 15.05
CA GLU A 162 10.71 -0.59 15.83
C GLU A 162 10.47 -0.39 17.33
N ASN A 163 10.62 -1.45 18.11
CA ASN A 163 10.72 -1.40 19.57
C ASN A 163 12.05 -0.75 19.99
N SER A 164 12.21 -0.48 21.29
CA SER A 164 13.44 0.14 21.82
C SER A 164 14.71 -0.70 21.63
N ASP A 165 14.57 -2.00 21.40
CA ASP A 165 15.68 -2.93 21.13
C ASP A 165 16.01 -3.07 19.63
N GLY A 166 15.31 -2.34 18.76
CA GLY A 166 15.51 -2.35 17.30
C GLY A 166 14.82 -3.50 16.57
N THR A 167 14.01 -4.31 17.26
CA THR A 167 13.12 -5.30 16.63
C THR A 167 11.86 -4.64 16.08
N PHE A 168 11.21 -5.23 15.08
CA PHE A 168 9.98 -4.68 14.50
C PHE A 168 8.85 -4.51 15.55
N ASP A 169 8.07 -3.43 15.45
CA ASP A 169 7.07 -3.02 16.47
C ASP A 169 6.12 -4.18 16.86
N SER A 170 6.11 -4.52 18.14
CA SER A 170 5.40 -5.70 18.66
C SER A 170 3.87 -5.58 18.63
N ASP A 171 3.32 -4.36 18.71
CA ASP A 171 1.88 -4.14 18.58
C ASP A 171 1.43 -4.44 17.13
N ILE A 172 2.23 -4.00 16.16
CA ILE A 172 1.97 -4.25 14.73
C ILE A 172 2.13 -5.73 14.39
N GLN A 173 3.15 -6.40 14.93
CA GLN A 173 3.27 -7.86 14.81
C GLN A 173 2.03 -8.58 15.36
N GLY A 174 1.49 -8.10 16.49
CA GLY A 174 0.32 -8.70 17.14
C GLY A 174 -0.91 -8.72 16.23
N ILE A 175 -1.31 -7.57 15.68
CA ILE A 175 -2.45 -7.49 14.76
C ILE A 175 -2.19 -8.27 13.47
N TRP A 176 -0.99 -8.16 12.91
CA TRP A 176 -0.69 -8.77 11.62
C TRP A 176 -0.63 -10.31 11.72
N MET A 177 -0.01 -10.84 12.76
CA MET A 177 -0.02 -12.28 13.06
C MET A 177 -1.43 -12.78 13.31
N HIS A 178 -2.21 -12.08 14.15
CA HIS A 178 -3.56 -12.49 14.49
C HIS A 178 -4.43 -12.64 13.24
N THR A 179 -4.39 -11.64 12.35
CA THR A 179 -5.22 -11.61 11.15
C THR A 179 -4.81 -12.67 10.13
N LEU A 180 -3.51 -12.79 9.83
CA LEU A 180 -3.02 -13.80 8.90
C LEU A 180 -3.26 -15.23 9.40
N ALA A 181 -3.01 -15.50 10.67
CA ALA A 181 -3.22 -16.83 11.26
C ALA A 181 -4.71 -17.19 11.38
N LEU A 182 -5.58 -16.21 11.60
CA LEU A 182 -7.03 -16.43 11.65
C LEU A 182 -7.60 -16.74 10.26
N VAL A 183 -7.18 -16.00 9.23
CA VAL A 183 -7.73 -16.14 7.89
C VAL A 183 -7.07 -17.32 7.15
N HIS A 184 -5.76 -17.45 7.20
CA HIS A 184 -5.00 -18.48 6.47
C HIS A 184 -4.37 -19.50 7.42
N SER A 185 -5.18 -20.07 8.32
CA SER A 185 -4.73 -20.98 9.39
C SER A 185 -3.91 -22.17 8.89
N ASP A 186 -4.31 -22.74 7.75
CA ASP A 186 -3.66 -23.92 7.19
C ASP A 186 -2.20 -23.59 6.83
N TYR A 187 -1.97 -22.48 6.14
CA TYR A 187 -0.62 -22.07 5.78
C TYR A 187 0.17 -21.53 6.98
N ALA A 188 -0.48 -20.82 7.90
CA ALA A 188 0.13 -20.35 9.15
C ALA A 188 0.69 -21.51 10.00
N SER A 189 0.08 -22.69 9.91
CA SER A 189 0.55 -23.90 10.61
C SER A 189 1.83 -24.51 10.00
N GLU A 190 2.09 -24.22 8.71
CA GLU A 190 3.24 -24.74 7.97
C GLU A 190 4.39 -23.73 7.93
N VAL A 191 4.09 -22.46 7.68
CA VAL A 191 5.06 -21.38 7.49
C VAL A 191 4.58 -20.15 8.25
N ALA A 192 5.16 -19.88 9.41
CA ALA A 192 4.83 -18.66 10.15
C ALA A 192 5.27 -17.39 9.40
N PRO A 193 4.50 -16.29 9.46
CA PRO A 193 4.96 -14.98 9.03
C PRO A 193 6.26 -14.54 9.74
N ASP A 194 7.28 -14.14 8.99
CA ASP A 194 8.54 -13.61 9.54
C ASP A 194 8.64 -12.09 9.35
N PHE A 195 7.90 -11.34 10.17
CA PHE A 195 7.84 -9.88 10.09
C PHE A 195 9.20 -9.20 10.26
N GLU A 196 10.12 -9.81 11.02
CA GLU A 196 11.46 -9.28 11.24
C GLU A 196 12.31 -9.43 9.98
N ALA A 197 12.24 -10.58 9.28
CA ALA A 197 12.88 -10.75 7.98
C ALA A 197 12.30 -9.78 6.95
N TRP A 198 10.97 -9.59 6.94
CA TRP A 198 10.31 -8.68 6.01
C TRP A 198 10.77 -7.23 6.23
N HIS A 199 10.77 -6.77 7.49
CA HIS A 199 11.20 -5.42 7.85
C HIS A 199 12.70 -5.19 7.60
N LYS A 200 13.56 -6.19 7.86
CA LYS A 200 14.98 -6.15 7.47
C LYS A 200 15.17 -6.05 5.96
N GLY A 201 14.41 -6.82 5.19
CA GLY A 201 14.40 -6.76 3.73
C GLY A 201 14.01 -5.38 3.22
N PHE A 202 12.94 -4.80 3.79
CA PHE A 202 12.53 -3.43 3.50
C PHE A 202 13.63 -2.41 3.75
N ARG A 203 14.25 -2.43 4.94
CA ARG A 203 15.37 -1.52 5.26
C ARG A 203 16.52 -1.65 4.28
N LEU A 204 16.90 -2.87 3.90
CA LEU A 204 17.96 -3.09 2.92
C LEU A 204 17.61 -2.51 1.54
N VAL A 205 16.37 -2.68 1.07
CA VAL A 205 15.92 -2.11 -0.21
C VAL A 205 15.96 -0.59 -0.15
N VAL A 206 15.48 0.03 0.93
CA VAL A 206 15.51 1.49 1.09
C VAL A 206 16.95 2.02 1.10
N ASP A 207 17.85 1.36 1.83
CA ASP A 207 19.28 1.70 1.87
C ASP A 207 19.95 1.56 0.49
N THR A 208 19.64 0.48 -0.24
CA THR A 208 20.20 0.23 -1.59
C THR A 208 19.66 1.23 -2.61
N VAL A 209 18.39 1.61 -2.51
CA VAL A 209 17.78 2.63 -3.38
C VAL A 209 18.44 3.98 -3.14
N GLU A 210 18.67 4.39 -1.89
CA GLU A 210 19.43 5.61 -1.53
C GLU A 210 20.80 5.64 -2.22
N GLU A 211 21.55 4.54 -2.12
CA GLU A 211 22.86 4.39 -2.74
C GLU A 211 22.79 4.41 -4.27
N SER A 212 21.79 3.76 -4.88
CA SER A 212 21.62 3.69 -6.34
C SER A 212 21.25 5.04 -6.97
N TYR A 213 20.46 5.87 -6.28
CA TYR A 213 20.19 7.26 -6.70
C TYR A 213 21.45 8.12 -6.65
N ARG A 214 22.38 7.83 -5.73
CA ARG A 214 23.64 8.56 -5.58
C ARG A 214 24.77 8.06 -6.50
N LEU A 215 24.78 6.78 -6.92
CA LEU A 215 26.01 6.16 -7.44
C LEU A 215 26.08 5.81 -8.94
N PHE A 216 24.98 5.63 -9.71
CA PHE A 216 25.14 5.08 -11.08
C PHE A 216 24.23 5.67 -12.19
N PRO A 217 24.67 6.75 -12.87
CA PRO A 217 24.02 7.26 -14.09
C PRO A 217 24.14 6.34 -15.33
N LEU A 218 25.24 5.59 -15.45
CA LEU A 218 25.53 4.77 -16.66
C LEU A 218 24.84 3.39 -16.68
N ALA A 219 24.61 2.76 -15.52
CA ALA A 219 23.91 1.47 -15.44
C ALA A 219 22.41 1.59 -15.78
N ARG A 220 21.80 2.76 -15.54
CA ARG A 220 20.40 3.07 -15.88
C ARG A 220 20.12 3.05 -17.38
N HIS A 221 21.04 3.53 -18.22
CA HIS A 221 20.87 3.56 -19.68
C HIS A 221 20.84 2.17 -20.32
N VAL A 222 21.47 1.17 -19.69
CA VAL A 222 21.54 -0.21 -20.20
C VAL A 222 20.30 -1.04 -19.81
N ALA A 223 19.54 -0.57 -18.81
CA ALA A 223 18.37 -1.26 -18.25
C ALA A 223 17.04 -0.49 -18.42
N ALA A 224 17.04 0.63 -19.16
CA ALA A 224 15.82 1.35 -19.50
C ALA A 224 14.84 0.43 -20.26
N GLY A 225 13.56 0.39 -19.84
CA GLY A 225 12.53 -0.49 -20.41
C GLY A 225 12.48 -1.92 -19.86
N SER A 226 13.27 -2.24 -18.83
CA SER A 226 13.18 -3.53 -18.11
C SER A 226 12.38 -3.44 -16.81
N GLY A 227 11.86 -2.26 -16.44
CA GLY A 227 11.22 -2.01 -15.15
C GLY A 227 12.15 -2.25 -13.95
N LEU A 228 13.46 -2.07 -14.10
CA LEU A 228 14.44 -2.28 -13.03
C LEU A 228 14.84 -0.97 -12.30
N PHE A 229 14.58 0.19 -12.90
CA PHE A 229 14.91 1.51 -12.34
C PHE A 229 13.80 2.50 -12.60
N TYR A 230 13.56 3.41 -11.64
CA TYR A 230 12.56 4.48 -11.81
C TYR A 230 13.00 5.43 -12.94
N PRO A 231 12.10 5.79 -13.88
CA PRO A 231 12.40 6.80 -14.88
C PRO A 231 12.55 8.17 -14.20
N ARG A 232 13.39 9.03 -14.74
CA ARG A 232 13.43 10.45 -14.35
C ARG A 232 12.17 11.18 -14.81
N PRO A 233 11.86 12.36 -14.25
CA PRO A 233 10.70 13.16 -14.69
C PRO A 233 10.67 13.38 -16.21
N GLU A 234 11.82 13.67 -16.83
CA GLU A 234 11.95 13.85 -18.28
C GLU A 234 11.88 12.54 -19.10
N GLU A 235 12.01 11.39 -18.44
CA GLU A 235 11.94 10.04 -19.04
C GLU A 235 10.55 9.41 -18.86
N VAL A 236 9.61 10.08 -18.17
CA VAL A 236 8.26 9.56 -17.99
C VAL A 236 7.57 9.40 -19.34
N ASN A 237 7.15 8.18 -19.67
CA ASN A 237 6.44 7.87 -20.90
C ASN A 237 5.00 8.42 -20.84
N PRO A 238 4.63 9.39 -21.70
CA PRO A 238 3.28 9.97 -21.70
C PRO A 238 2.17 8.95 -21.94
N ASP A 239 2.46 7.83 -22.61
CA ASP A 239 1.48 6.78 -22.90
C ASP A 239 0.99 6.03 -21.64
N TYR A 240 1.74 6.13 -20.53
CA TYR A 240 1.33 5.61 -19.22
C TYR A 240 0.62 6.65 -18.35
N ILE A 241 0.47 7.88 -18.85
CA ILE A 241 -0.05 9.03 -18.10
C ILE A 241 -1.29 9.65 -18.76
N MET A 242 -1.30 9.78 -20.08
CA MET A 242 -2.34 10.49 -20.84
C MET A 242 -3.33 9.51 -21.47
N ASN A 243 -4.62 9.89 -21.49
CA ASN A 243 -5.70 9.14 -22.15
C ASN A 243 -5.70 7.63 -21.82
N LEU A 244 -5.46 7.28 -20.56
CA LEU A 244 -5.50 5.90 -20.11
C LEU A 244 -6.92 5.35 -20.23
N THR A 245 -7.05 4.14 -20.79
CA THR A 245 -8.34 3.48 -20.88
C THR A 245 -8.78 3.09 -19.47
N THR A 246 -9.98 3.52 -19.06
CA THR A 246 -10.57 3.17 -17.76
C THR A 246 -11.90 2.45 -17.96
N PRO A 247 -12.50 1.87 -16.90
CA PRO A 247 -13.82 1.25 -16.97
C PRO A 247 -14.95 2.15 -17.49
N HIS A 248 -14.79 3.48 -17.46
CA HIS A 248 -15.81 4.43 -17.93
C HIS A 248 -15.39 5.22 -19.16
N THR A 249 -14.42 6.12 -18.98
CA THR A 249 -13.95 7.05 -20.01
C THR A 249 -12.44 7.15 -19.95
N PRO A 250 -11.75 7.43 -21.05
CA PRO A 250 -10.33 7.74 -20.99
C PRO A 250 -10.04 8.86 -19.98
N MET A 251 -9.03 8.69 -19.15
CA MET A 251 -8.66 9.65 -18.08
C MET A 251 -7.16 9.92 -18.10
N HIS A 252 -6.78 11.09 -17.60
CA HIS A 252 -5.39 11.35 -17.24
C HIS A 252 -5.06 10.62 -15.92
N TYR A 253 -3.81 10.16 -15.75
CA TYR A 253 -3.40 9.43 -14.55
C TYR A 253 -3.64 10.21 -13.24
N ASN A 254 -3.42 11.53 -13.25
CA ASN A 254 -3.86 12.42 -12.15
C ASN A 254 -5.32 12.19 -11.70
N GLU A 255 -6.27 12.07 -12.63
CA GLU A 255 -7.69 11.87 -12.29
C GLU A 255 -7.92 10.47 -11.69
N ILE A 256 -7.24 9.45 -12.21
CA ILE A 256 -7.27 8.09 -11.69
C ILE A 256 -6.68 8.05 -10.27
N PHE A 257 -5.56 8.73 -10.05
CA PHE A 257 -4.91 8.85 -8.76
C PHE A 257 -5.79 9.62 -7.76
N ASP A 258 -6.42 10.72 -8.18
CA ASP A 258 -7.36 11.47 -7.34
C ASP A 258 -8.58 10.61 -6.96
N LYS A 259 -9.04 9.74 -7.88
CA LYS A 259 -10.06 8.72 -7.58
C LYS A 259 -9.56 7.69 -6.56
N ALA A 260 -8.30 7.25 -6.65
CA ALA A 260 -7.70 6.35 -5.66
C ALA A 260 -7.65 7.01 -4.27
N VAL A 261 -7.22 8.27 -4.18
CA VAL A 261 -7.24 9.06 -2.93
C VAL A 261 -8.66 9.18 -2.36
N ALA A 262 -9.67 9.41 -3.22
CA ALA A 262 -11.06 9.46 -2.77
C ALA A 262 -11.56 8.11 -2.23
N ASN A 263 -11.21 7.00 -2.90
CA ASN A 263 -11.53 5.64 -2.44
C ASN A 263 -10.82 5.31 -1.12
N ILE A 264 -9.56 5.71 -0.94
CA ILE A 264 -8.85 5.56 0.34
C ILE A 264 -9.62 6.27 1.47
N LYS A 265 -10.04 7.53 1.25
CA LYS A 265 -10.82 8.28 2.25
C LYS A 265 -12.14 7.56 2.59
N LEU A 266 -12.83 7.04 1.59
CA LEU A 266 -14.07 6.29 1.78
C LEU A 266 -13.85 5.05 2.66
N TYR A 267 -12.86 4.22 2.35
CA TYR A 267 -12.63 2.99 3.12
C TYR A 267 -12.02 3.25 4.49
N ILE A 268 -11.18 4.28 4.65
CA ILE A 268 -10.75 4.74 5.98
C ILE A 268 -11.97 5.14 6.83
N ALA A 269 -12.96 5.81 6.24
CA ALA A 269 -14.16 6.18 6.98
C ALA A 269 -14.98 4.97 7.44
N ILE A 270 -15.13 3.96 6.57
CA ILE A 270 -15.77 2.70 6.93
C ILE A 270 -15.04 2.03 8.09
N ILE A 271 -13.71 1.90 8.01
CA ILE A 271 -12.90 1.29 9.08
C ILE A 271 -12.98 2.10 10.38
N ALA A 272 -12.92 3.42 10.31
CA ALA A 272 -13.00 4.30 11.48
C ALA A 272 -14.33 4.14 12.22
N HIS A 273 -15.44 4.11 11.50
CA HIS A 273 -16.75 3.87 12.11
C HIS A 273 -16.89 2.43 12.62
N ALA A 274 -16.33 1.44 11.92
CA ALA A 274 -16.37 0.07 12.40
C ALA A 274 -15.59 -0.09 13.72
N VAL A 275 -14.37 0.45 13.81
CA VAL A 275 -13.51 0.32 15.00
C VAL A 275 -14.06 1.10 16.20
N PHE A 276 -14.50 2.36 16.01
CA PHE A 276 -14.83 3.23 17.14
C PHE A 276 -16.33 3.34 17.46
N GLU A 277 -17.20 2.96 16.52
CA GLU A 277 -18.65 3.06 16.68
C GLU A 277 -19.36 1.71 16.48
N ASN A 278 -18.61 0.62 16.25
CA ASN A 278 -19.14 -0.72 15.98
C ASN A 278 -20.15 -0.75 14.81
N LYS A 279 -19.95 0.10 13.80
CA LYS A 279 -20.73 0.00 12.56
C LYS A 279 -20.28 -1.21 11.73
N GLU A 280 -21.20 -1.73 10.92
CA GLU A 280 -20.89 -2.76 9.93
C GLU A 280 -19.91 -2.24 8.86
N CYS A 281 -19.08 -3.14 8.33
CA CYS A 281 -18.13 -2.86 7.24
C CYS A 281 -18.36 -3.77 6.02
N GLY A 282 -19.64 -3.97 5.66
CA GLY A 282 -20.08 -4.89 4.60
C GLY A 282 -19.63 -4.51 3.18
N GLU A 283 -19.20 -3.27 3.00
CA GLU A 283 -18.59 -2.72 1.78
C GLU A 283 -17.18 -3.27 1.53
N ILE A 284 -16.52 -3.82 2.56
CA ILE A 284 -15.23 -4.47 2.42
C ILE A 284 -15.44 -5.86 1.80
N LYS A 285 -14.92 -6.07 0.59
CA LYS A 285 -15.07 -7.31 -0.20
C LYS A 285 -13.74 -8.04 -0.33
N ASN A 286 -13.78 -9.27 -0.84
CA ASN A 286 -12.57 -10.00 -1.18
C ASN A 286 -12.18 -9.61 -2.61
N TRP A 287 -11.21 -8.72 -2.72
CA TRP A 287 -10.69 -8.27 -4.00
C TRP A 287 -9.45 -9.04 -4.42
N ASN A 288 -9.32 -9.24 -5.73
CA ASN A 288 -8.04 -9.51 -6.37
C ASN A 288 -7.39 -8.17 -6.73
N LEU A 289 -6.25 -7.87 -6.12
CA LEU A 289 -5.61 -6.56 -6.23
C LEU A 289 -5.03 -6.30 -7.62
N ASP A 290 -4.57 -7.31 -8.36
CA ASP A 290 -4.06 -7.14 -9.75
C ASP A 290 -5.16 -6.74 -10.75
N THR A 291 -6.41 -7.11 -10.48
CA THR A 291 -7.53 -6.85 -11.41
C THR A 291 -8.52 -5.83 -10.88
N GLY A 292 -8.43 -5.50 -9.59
CA GLY A 292 -9.38 -4.69 -8.82
C GLY A 292 -10.80 -5.25 -8.71
N LYS A 293 -11.02 -6.51 -9.07
CA LYS A 293 -12.33 -7.16 -9.04
C LYS A 293 -12.61 -7.81 -7.70
N ASP A 294 -13.86 -7.73 -7.24
CA ASP A 294 -14.34 -8.51 -6.10
C ASP A 294 -14.64 -9.98 -6.47
N GLU A 295 -15.10 -10.76 -5.49
CA GLU A 295 -15.45 -12.17 -5.66
C GLU A 295 -16.58 -12.44 -6.67
N LEU A 296 -17.34 -11.41 -7.07
CA LEU A 296 -18.40 -11.47 -8.08
C LEU A 296 -17.94 -10.93 -9.44
N GLY A 297 -16.70 -10.47 -9.55
CA GLY A 297 -16.13 -9.89 -10.76
C GLY A 297 -16.41 -8.39 -10.95
N HIS A 298 -16.91 -7.71 -9.92
CA HIS A 298 -17.24 -6.29 -9.97
C HIS A 298 -16.04 -5.40 -9.63
N LEU A 299 -15.92 -4.27 -10.34
CA LEU A 299 -14.92 -3.24 -10.08
C LEU A 299 -15.46 -2.23 -9.06
N THR A 300 -15.61 -2.62 -7.80
CA THR A 300 -16.35 -1.83 -6.79
C THR A 300 -15.83 -0.41 -6.60
N ALA A 301 -14.51 -0.19 -6.78
CA ALA A 301 -13.86 1.12 -6.74
C ALA A 301 -14.26 2.05 -7.90
N TRP A 302 -14.84 1.48 -8.95
CA TRP A 302 -15.29 2.14 -10.17
C TRP A 302 -16.82 2.18 -10.30
N GLU A 303 -17.59 1.62 -9.38
CA GLU A 303 -19.07 1.67 -9.47
C GLU A 303 -19.70 2.94 -8.87
N ARG A 304 -18.88 3.82 -8.31
CA ARG A 304 -19.28 5.04 -7.59
C ARG A 304 -18.65 6.28 -8.20
#